data_AF-A0A947F9J9-F1
#
_entry.id   AF-A0A947F9J9-F1
#
_cell.length_a   1.000
_cell.length_b   1.000
_cell.length_c   1.000
_cell.angle_alpha   90.00
_cell.angle_beta   90.00
_cell.angle_gamma   90.00
#
_symmetry.space_group_name_H-M   'P 1'
#
loop_
_entity.id
_entity.type
_entity.pdbx_description
1 polymer ?
#
loop_
_entity_poly.entity_id
_entity_poly.type
_entity_poly.pdbx_seq_one_letter_code
_entity_poly.pdbx_strand_id
1 'polypeptide(L)' 'MSLKDWIVPKYLHSNPKVRMKFVENSSDARILKEVSENDSDDSIRKAATARIETIKSS' A
#
# COMPACT_ATOMS: atom_id res chain seq x y z
N MET A 1 3.72 -17.20 8.05
CA MET A 1 2.86 -16.19 8.71
C MET A 1 3.33 -16.07 10.14
N SER A 2 3.65 -14.86 10.58
CA SER A 2 4.04 -14.58 11.96
C SER A 2 2.82 -14.12 12.75
N LEU A 3 2.77 -14.37 14.06
CA LEU A 3 1.70 -13.85 14.95
C LEU A 3 1.54 -12.32 14.87
N LYS A 4 2.57 -11.61 14.40
CA LYS A 4 2.56 -10.16 14.16
C LYS A 4 1.67 -9.73 12.98
N ASP A 5 1.44 -10.60 12.00
CA ASP A 5 0.66 -10.29 10.79
C ASP A 5 -0.84 -10.05 11.08
N TRP A 6 -1.34 -10.50 12.23
CA TRP A 6 -2.75 -10.37 12.63
C TRP A 6 -3.11 -8.99 13.19
N ILE A 7 -2.13 -8.24 13.72
CA ILE A 7 -2.37 -6.99 14.47
C ILE A 7 -1.88 -5.76 13.69
N VAL A 8 -1.03 -5.94 12.67
CA VAL A 8 -0.54 -4.82 11.86
C VAL A 8 -1.57 -4.38 10.81
N PRO A 9 -1.64 -3.08 10.48
CA PRO A 9 -2.39 -2.62 9.31
C PRO A 9 -1.98 -3.36 8.03
N LYS A 10 -2.93 -3.55 7.11
CA LYS A 10 -2.70 -4.32 5.87
C LYS A 10 -1.56 -3.76 5.00
N TYR A 11 -1.32 -2.45 5.03
CA TYR A 11 -0.23 -1.80 4.30
C TYR A 11 1.16 -1.98 4.94
N LEU A 12 1.25 -2.55 6.14
CA LEU A 12 2.51 -2.92 6.82
C LEU A 12 2.68 -4.45 6.92
N HIS A 13 1.79 -5.22 6.27
CA HIS A 13 1.81 -6.67 6.35
C HIS A 13 3.10 -7.24 5.74
N SER A 14 3.68 -8.28 6.36
CA SER A 14 4.95 -8.86 5.90
C SER A 14 4.90 -9.37 4.45
N ASN A 15 3.76 -9.97 4.05
CA ASN A 15 3.50 -10.41 2.68
C ASN A 15 3.23 -9.22 1.72
N PRO A 16 4.08 -8.99 0.70
CA PRO A 16 3.91 -7.90 -0.28
C PRO A 16 2.62 -8.01 -1.09
N LYS A 17 2.08 -9.22 -1.29
CA LYS A 17 0.79 -9.40 -2.00
C LYS A 17 -0.38 -8.79 -1.24
N VAL A 18 -0.34 -8.82 0.10
CA VAL A 18 -1.38 -8.22 0.95
C VAL A 18 -1.29 -6.69 0.88
N ARG A 19 -0.06 -6.15 0.93
CA ARG A 19 0.19 -4.71 0.79
C ARG A 19 -0.22 -4.19 -0.58
N MET A 20 0.13 -4.90 -1.66
CA MET A 20 -0.30 -4.56 -3.03
C MET A 20 -1.82 -4.54 -3.15
N LYS A 21 -2.50 -5.58 -2.65
CA LYS A 21 -3.98 -5.61 -2.65
C LYS A 21 -4.57 -4.46 -1.84
N PHE A 22 -3.95 -4.04 -0.76
CA PHE A 22 -4.36 -2.83 -0.04
C PHE A 22 -4.24 -1.58 -0.93
N VAL A 23 -3.10 -1.39 -1.59
CA VAL A 23 -2.87 -0.24 -2.50
C VAL A 23 -3.93 -0.16 -3.60
N GLU A 24 -4.20 -1.27 -4.28
CA GLU A 24 -5.17 -1.34 -5.38
C GLU A 24 -6.59 -0.95 -4.94
N ASN A 25 -6.96 -1.28 -3.69
CA ASN A 25 -8.31 -1.06 -3.17
C ASN A 25 -8.44 0.21 -2.30
N SER A 26 -7.33 0.88 -1.98
CA SER A 26 -7.35 2.06 -1.12
C SER A 26 -7.82 3.30 -1.89
N SER A 27 -8.54 4.18 -1.18
CA SER A 27 -8.88 5.54 -1.59
C SER A 27 -8.30 6.60 -0.65
N ASP A 28 -7.61 6.20 0.44
CA ASP A 28 -6.94 7.16 1.34
C ASP A 28 -5.59 7.58 0.74
N ALA A 29 -5.59 8.75 0.10
CA ALA A 29 -4.41 9.33 -0.52
C ALA A 29 -3.25 9.58 0.48
N ARG A 30 -3.53 9.76 1.78
CA ARG A 30 -2.48 9.98 2.78
C ARG A 30 -1.70 8.70 3.03
N ILE A 31 -2.40 7.58 3.21
CA ILE A 31 -1.76 6.27 3.39
C ILE A 31 -1.06 5.84 2.10
N LEU A 32 -1.68 6.06 0.94
CA LEU A 32 -1.02 5.78 -0.34
C LEU A 32 0.27 6.58 -0.52
N LYS A 33 0.31 7.84 -0.08
CA LYS A 33 1.53 8.66 -0.11
C LYS A 33 2.62 8.05 0.78
N GLU A 34 2.28 7.68 2.00
CA GLU A 34 3.22 7.03 2.93
C GLU A 34 3.79 5.73 2.34
N VAL A 35 2.93 4.90 1.75
CA VAL A 35 3.35 3.66 1.06
C VAL A 35 4.25 3.96 -0.13
N SER A 36 3.94 4.99 -0.92
CA SER A 36 4.74 5.37 -2.09
C SER A 36 6.17 5.81 -1.73
N GLU A 37 6.34 6.40 -0.54
CA GLU A 37 7.63 6.90 -0.06
C GLU A 37 8.44 5.84 0.67
N ASN A 38 7.76 4.91 1.39
CA ASN A 38 8.42 4.08 2.40
C ASN A 38 8.29 2.56 2.22
N ASP A 39 7.47 2.04 1.30
CA ASP A 39 7.39 0.57 1.15
C ASP A 39 8.74 0.00 0.69
N SER A 40 9.14 -1.11 1.30
CA SER A 40 10.35 -1.85 0.94
C SER A 40 10.37 -2.35 -0.52
N ASP A 41 9.19 -2.60 -1.10
CA ASP A 41 9.04 -3.12 -2.46
C ASP A 41 8.79 -1.97 -3.45
N ASP A 42 9.68 -1.84 -4.44
CA ASP A 42 9.61 -0.80 -5.47
C ASP A 42 8.33 -0.87 -6.31
N SER A 43 7.81 -2.07 -6.56
CA SER A 43 6.59 -2.25 -7.34
C SER A 43 5.38 -1.69 -6.58
N ILE A 44 5.36 -1.88 -5.25
CA ILE A 44 4.30 -1.36 -4.39
C ILE A 44 4.38 0.16 -4.30
N ARG A 45 5.59 0.73 -4.20
CA ARG A 45 5.78 2.19 -4.23
C ARG A 45 5.21 2.81 -5.51
N LYS A 46 5.58 2.25 -6.67
CA LYS A 46 5.09 2.71 -7.99
C LYS A 46 3.58 2.58 -8.12
N ALA A 47 3.01 1.45 -7.67
CA ALA A 47 1.56 1.24 -7.69
C ALA A 47 0.82 2.26 -6.82
N ALA A 48 1.36 2.60 -5.64
CA ALA A 48 0.77 3.59 -4.76
C ALA A 48 0.76 4.99 -5.39
N THR A 49 1.85 5.40 -6.04
CA THR A 49 1.89 6.64 -6.83
C THR A 49 0.84 6.64 -7.95
N ALA A 50 0.76 5.57 -8.74
CA ALA A 50 -0.22 5.47 -9.83
C ALA A 50 -1.67 5.52 -9.32
N ARG A 51 -1.93 4.90 -8.15
CA ARG A 51 -3.25 4.93 -7.52
C ARG A 51 -3.65 6.33 -7.07
N ILE A 52 -2.72 7.10 -6.49
CA ILE A 52 -2.96 8.52 -6.12
C ILE A 52 -3.38 9.33 -7.35
N GLU A 53 -2.67 9.18 -8.47
CA GLU A 53 -3.00 9.91 -9.71
C GLU A 53 -4.37 9.50 -10.27
N THR A 54 -4.72 8.21 -10.16
CA THR A 54 -6.06 7.72 -10.54
C THR A 54 -7.16 8.38 -9.71
N ILE A 55 -6.95 8.50 -8.40
CA ILE A 55 -7.92 9.12 -7.48
C ILE A 55 -8.09 10.61 -7.78
N LYS A 56 -7.01 11.35 -8.05
CA LYS A 56 -7.08 12.78 -8.39
C LYS A 56 -7.79 13.06 -9.72
N SER A 57 -7.79 12.09 -10.63
CA SER A 57 -8.35 12.21 -11.97
C SER A 57 -9.80 11.69 -12.07
N SER A 58 -10.36 11.18 -10.97
CA SER A 58 -11.74 10.66 -10.87
C SER A 58 -12.67 11.71 -10.27
#